data_AF-A0A1Q5RAV1-F1
#
_entry.id   AF-A0A1Q5RAV1-F1
#
_cell.length_a   1.000
_cell.length_b   1.000
_cell.length_c   1.000
_cell.angle_alpha   90.00
_cell.angle_beta   90.00
_cell.angle_gamma   90.00
#
_symmetry.space_group_name_H-M   'P 1'
#
loop_
_entity.id
_entity.type
_entity.pdbx_description
1 polymer ?
#
loop_
_entity_poly.entity_id
_entity_poly.type
_entity_poly.pdbx_seq_one_letter_code
_entity_poly.pdbx_strand_id
1 'polypeptide(L)'
;MKLAAEHPFANPEAAARKLVELATGIEPVQDGRIHIEKINAPFLYKLKGKGPEFGAGIKYAVEQGWLELHESGTYVRLINAGGETAPA
;
A
#
# COMPACT_ATOMS: atom_id res chain seq x y z
N MET A 1 8.55 -26.50 20.79
CA MET A 1 8.88 -25.15 20.28
C MET A 1 7.61 -24.57 19.71
N LYS A 2 7.14 -23.43 20.21
CA LYS A 2 5.95 -22.75 19.68
C LYS A 2 6.45 -21.94 18.48
N LEU A 3 6.10 -22.35 17.27
CA LEU A 3 6.42 -21.62 16.05
C LEU A 3 5.84 -20.21 16.23
N ALA A 4 6.68 -19.20 16.42
CA ALA A 4 6.20 -17.82 16.45
C ALA A 4 5.50 -17.60 15.11
N ALA A 5 4.22 -17.21 15.14
CA ALA A 5 3.47 -16.94 13.92
C ALA A 5 4.31 -16.01 13.04
N GLU A 6 4.61 -16.46 11.82
CA GLU A 6 5.44 -15.73 10.89
C GLU A 6 4.89 -14.30 10.77
N HIS A 7 5.75 -13.30 10.99
CA HIS A 7 5.32 -11.91 10.97
C HIS A 7 4.94 -11.54 9.53
N PRO A 8 3.64 -11.36 9.23
CA PRO A 8 3.16 -11.44 7.84
C PRO A 8 3.71 -10.31 6.96
N PHE A 9 4.11 -9.19 7.57
CA PHE A 9 4.59 -8.00 6.86
C PHE A 9 6.11 -7.89 6.79
N ALA A 10 6.84 -8.89 7.27
CA ALA A 10 8.29 -8.97 7.07
C ALA A 10 8.65 -9.17 5.59
N ASN A 11 7.75 -9.76 4.81
CA ASN A 11 7.82 -9.80 3.35
C ASN A 11 7.27 -8.47 2.77
N PRO A 12 8.09 -7.67 2.06
CA PRO A 12 7.66 -6.40 1.46
C PRO A 12 6.47 -6.54 0.49
N GLU A 13 6.39 -7.64 -0.26
CA GLU A 13 5.27 -7.89 -1.16
C GLU A 13 3.96 -8.10 -0.39
N ALA A 14 4.01 -8.86 0.70
CA ALA A 14 2.84 -9.09 1.55
C ALA A 14 2.35 -7.79 2.21
N ALA A 15 3.30 -6.94 2.65
CA ALA A 15 2.98 -5.59 3.12
C ALA A 15 2.36 -4.74 2.00
N ALA A 16 2.96 -4.72 0.82
CA ALA A 16 2.48 -3.96 -0.35
C ALA A 16 1.06 -4.34 -0.76
N ARG A 17 0.76 -5.65 -0.90
CA ARG A 17 -0.59 -6.13 -1.26
C ARG A 17 -1.63 -5.67 -0.25
N LYS A 18 -1.30 -5.71 1.04
CA LYS A 18 -2.22 -5.25 2.08
C LYS A 18 -2.39 -3.72 2.08
N LEU A 19 -1.35 -2.96 1.75
CA LEU A 19 -1.46 -1.50 1.59
C LEU A 19 -2.34 -1.11 0.40
N VAL A 20 -2.22 -1.83 -0.72
CA VAL A 20 -3.11 -1.67 -1.88
C VAL A 20 -4.55 -2.02 -1.51
N GLU A 21 -4.78 -3.13 -0.80
CA GLU A 21 -6.13 -3.51 -0.31
C GLU A 21 -6.75 -2.41 0.57
N LEU A 22 -5.98 -1.83 1.49
CA LEU A 22 -6.41 -0.71 2.32
C LEU A 22 -6.71 0.54 1.47
N ALA A 23 -5.89 0.84 0.47
CA ALA A 23 -6.07 1.97 -0.43
C ALA A 23 -7.35 1.83 -1.29
N THR A 24 -7.65 0.63 -1.79
CA THR A 24 -8.87 0.34 -2.58
C THR A 24 -10.16 0.61 -1.81
N GLY A 25 -10.13 0.49 -0.48
CA GLY A 25 -11.27 0.80 0.39
C GLY A 25 -11.43 2.27 0.76
N ILE A 26 -10.56 3.16 0.28
CA ILE A 26 -10.58 4.59 0.65
C ILE A 26 -11.06 5.41 -0.54
N GLU A 27 -12.10 6.22 -0.33
CA GLU A 27 -12.52 7.22 -1.30
C GLU A 27 -11.40 8.25 -1.51
N PRO A 28 -10.87 8.37 -2.74
CA PRO A 28 -9.84 9.36 -3.05
C PRO A 28 -10.42 10.77 -3.00
N VAL A 29 -9.57 11.74 -2.69
CA VAL A 29 -9.87 13.16 -2.86
C VAL A 29 -9.62 13.57 -4.32
N GLN A 30 -9.49 14.87 -4.59
CA GLN A 30 -9.19 15.39 -5.93
C GLN A 30 -7.99 14.69 -6.59
N ASP A 31 -8.07 14.48 -7.90
CA ASP A 31 -6.99 13.88 -8.72
C ASP A 31 -6.61 12.44 -8.31
N GLY A 32 -7.56 11.68 -7.74
CA GLY A 32 -7.35 10.29 -7.35
C GLY A 32 -6.44 10.10 -6.12
N ARG A 33 -6.15 11.19 -5.38
CA ARG A 33 -5.20 11.19 -4.26
C ARG A 33 -5.80 10.58 -3.01
N ILE A 34 -5.02 9.75 -2.34
CA ILE A 34 -5.36 9.16 -1.05
C ILE A 34 -4.33 9.65 -0.04
N HIS A 35 -4.78 10.24 1.07
CA HIS A 35 -3.89 10.63 2.15
C HIS A 35 -3.20 9.38 2.71
N ILE A 36 -1.86 9.36 2.72
CA ILE A 36 -1.07 8.20 3.11
C ILE A 36 -1.35 7.77 4.57
N GLU A 37 -1.73 8.69 5.43
CA GLU A 37 -2.09 8.39 6.81
C GLU A 37 -3.30 7.44 6.91
N LYS A 38 -4.26 7.55 5.96
CA LYS A 38 -5.45 6.69 5.94
C LYS A 38 -5.12 5.22 5.68
N ILE A 39 -3.97 4.92 5.07
CA ILE A 39 -3.45 3.54 4.95
C ILE A 39 -2.44 3.21 6.06
N ASN A 40 -1.62 4.17 6.50
CA ASN A 40 -0.62 3.97 7.54
C ASN A 40 -1.25 3.61 8.90
N ALA A 41 -2.26 4.37 9.33
CA ALA A 41 -2.92 4.16 10.61
C ALA A 41 -3.54 2.75 10.76
N PRO A 42 -4.38 2.24 9.82
CA PRO A 42 -4.89 0.88 9.94
C PRO A 42 -3.78 -0.17 9.83
N PHE A 43 -2.77 0.03 9.00
CA PHE A 43 -1.64 -0.91 8.88
C PHE A 43 -0.89 -1.07 10.21
N LEU A 44 -0.52 0.04 10.87
CA LEU A 44 0.22 0.01 12.12
C LEU A 44 -0.66 -0.44 13.31
N TYR A 45 -1.84 0.16 13.46
CA TYR A 45 -2.60 0.02 14.70
C TYR A 45 -3.60 -1.14 14.69
N LYS A 46 -4.21 -1.44 13.53
CA LYS A 46 -5.18 -2.53 13.40
C LYS A 46 -4.49 -3.83 12.99
N LEU A 47 -3.61 -3.77 11.99
CA LEU A 47 -2.92 -4.95 11.46
C LEU A 47 -1.62 -5.28 12.21
N LYS A 48 -1.17 -4.41 13.13
CA LYS A 48 0.06 -4.58 13.92
C LYS A 48 1.33 -4.67 13.07
N GLY A 49 1.32 -4.08 11.87
CA GLY A 49 2.55 -3.87 11.10
C GLY A 49 3.44 -2.82 11.76
N LYS A 50 4.69 -2.71 11.31
CA LYS A 50 5.69 -1.78 11.82
C LYS A 50 6.04 -0.72 10.78
N GLY A 51 6.57 0.42 11.24
CA GLY A 51 7.00 1.52 10.38
C GLY A 51 7.96 1.10 9.24
N PRO A 52 9.01 0.29 9.51
CA PRO A 52 9.90 -0.19 8.45
C PRO A 52 9.19 -1.06 7.41
N GLU A 53 8.19 -1.84 7.81
CA GLU A 53 7.43 -2.72 6.93
C GLU A 53 6.43 -1.94 6.09
N PHE A 54 5.84 -0.89 6.67
CA PHE A 54 5.04 0.09 5.92
C PHE A 54 5.89 0.73 4.82
N GLY A 55 7.07 1.24 5.15
CA GLY A 55 7.99 1.84 4.19
C GLY A 55 8.43 0.86 3.09
N ALA A 56 8.80 -0.37 3.47
CA ALA A 56 9.17 -1.41 2.52
C ALA A 56 8.00 -1.80 1.59
N GLY A 57 6.78 -1.89 2.13
CA GLY A 57 5.56 -2.17 1.36
C GLY A 57 5.20 -1.04 0.39
N ILE A 58 5.27 0.23 0.81
CA ILE A 58 5.06 1.38 -0.08
C ILE A 58 6.08 1.37 -1.22
N LYS A 59 7.38 1.20 -0.88
CA LYS A 59 8.44 1.13 -1.89
C LYS A 59 8.17 0.03 -2.91
N TYR A 60 7.88 -1.18 -2.44
CA TYR A 60 7.59 -2.32 -3.29
C TYR A 60 6.36 -2.07 -4.19
N ALA A 61 5.27 -1.52 -3.64
CA ALA A 61 4.06 -1.21 -4.40
C ALA A 61 4.32 -0.16 -5.50
N VAL A 62 5.19 0.81 -5.25
CA VAL A 62 5.61 1.80 -6.26
C VAL A 62 6.48 1.17 -7.34
N GLU A 63 7.45 0.33 -6.96
CA GLU A 63 8.30 -0.40 -7.91
C GLU A 63 7.50 -1.35 -8.82
N GLN A 64 6.39 -1.91 -8.34
CA GLN A 64 5.49 -2.75 -9.14
C GLN A 64 4.42 -1.95 -9.91
N GLY A 65 4.37 -0.63 -9.77
CA GLY A 65 3.36 0.21 -10.42
C GLY A 65 1.93 -0.06 -9.90
N TRP A 66 1.76 -0.44 -8.64
CA TRP A 66 0.45 -0.61 -8.00
C TRP A 66 0.00 0.66 -7.30
N LEU A 67 0.97 1.41 -6.76
CA LEU A 67 0.76 2.72 -6.16
C LEU A 67 1.71 3.72 -6.82
N GLU A 68 1.26 4.95 -6.92
CA GLU A 68 2.13 6.09 -7.13
C GLU A 68 2.28 6.83 -5.80
N LEU A 69 3.49 7.20 -5.40
CA LEU A 69 3.76 8.04 -4.23
C LEU A 69 4.01 9.47 -4.69
N HIS A 70 3.21 10.42 -4.22
CA HIS A 70 3.42 11.84 -4.49
C HIS A 70 4.72 12.32 -3.83
N GLU A 71 5.47 13.22 -4.46
CA GLU A 71 6.78 13.71 -4.01
C GLU A 71 6.80 14.23 -2.56
N SER A 72 5.68 14.80 -2.10
CA SER A 72 5.50 15.28 -0.73
C SER A 72 5.52 14.18 0.34
N GLY A 73 5.40 12.91 -0.07
CA GLY A 73 5.14 11.77 0.80
C GLY A 73 3.75 11.74 1.44
N THR A 74 2.91 12.75 1.25
CA THR A 74 1.59 12.89 1.90
C THR A 74 0.48 12.10 1.22
N TYR A 75 0.62 11.82 -0.07
CA TYR A 75 -0.41 11.20 -0.88
C TYR A 75 0.12 9.98 -1.63
N VAL A 76 -0.75 8.99 -1.80
CA VAL A 76 -0.59 7.92 -2.78
C VAL A 76 -1.76 7.93 -3.75
N ARG A 77 -1.58 7.36 -4.93
CA ARG A 77 -2.65 7.08 -5.90
C ARG A 77 -2.64 5.59 -6.24
N LEU A 78 -3.82 4.98 -6.37
CA LEU A 78 -3.92 3.64 -6.96
C LEU A 78 -3.63 3.75 -8.45
N ILE A 79 -2.70 2.94 -8.93
CA ILE A 79 -2.54 2.75 -10.36
C ILE A 79 -3.45 1.58 -10.73
N ASN A 80 -4.39 1.80 -11.66
CA ASN A 80 -5.27 0.75 -12.15
C ASN A 80 -4.43 -0.38 -12.74
N ALA A 81 -4.18 -1.43 -11.97
CA ALA A 81 -3.67 -2.70 -12.46
C ALA A 81 -4.82 -3.42 -13.21
N GLY A 82 -5.21 -2.88 -14.37
CA GLY A 82 -6.23 -3.46 -15.26
C GLY A 82 -7.40 -2.52 -15.58
N GLY A 83 -7.34 -1.90 -16.75
CA GLY A 83 -8.43 -1.13 -17.36
C GLY A 83 -8.01 -0.48 -18.68
N GLU A 84 -7.53 -1.31 -19.63
CA GLU A 84 -7.41 -1.16 -21.10
C GLU A 84 -7.16 0.25 -21.68
N THR A 85 -6.11 0.45 -22.49
CA THR A 85 -6.21 0.21 -23.94
C THR A 85 -5.00 -0.55 -24.52
N ALA A 86 -5.20 -1.79 -24.96
CA ALA A 86 -4.49 -2.32 -26.13
C ALA A 86 -5.23 -1.80 -27.39
N PRO A 87 -4.53 -1.40 -28.46
CA PRO A 87 -5.17 -0.82 -29.63
C PRO A 87 -6.02 -1.84 -30.40
N ALA A 88 -7.00 -1.29 -31.12
CA ALA A 88 -8.10 -1.91 -31.89
C ALA A 88 -7.79 -3.21 -32.63
#